data_AF-A0A538BPE0-F1
#
_entry.id   AF-A0A538BPE0-F1
#
_cell.length_a   1.000
_cell.length_b   1.000
_cell.length_c   1.000
_cell.angle_alpha   90.00
_cell.angle_beta   90.00
_cell.angle_gamma   90.00
#
_symmetry.space_group_name_H-M   'P 1'
#
loop_
_entity.id
_entity.type
_entity.pdbx_description
1 polymer ?
#
loop_
_entity_poly.entity_id
_entity_poly.type
_entity_poly.pdbx_seq_one_letter_code
_entity_poly.pdbx_strand_id
1 'polypeptide(L)'
;MSRRRRLVASLVALGLLVATAFAAYATTRRHSSVQTERMRLARQLLKSGATPGRFDKIGNGEADRGGAKDPFTEDYSNRAFPNSTIDFAQTQQSIKDAKKILKHSGTKFPKPWEAIGPNTLNVDTLGTQTFGPPTQWSGRISALAVDPKCNESSCRIYVGAAGGGVWRSTNALAANPGWTQISDNGIPSNSVGSILIDPTDPSGKTIYVGTGEGNGASDNEAGVGLYKSTDGGDTWALVPGSFSVAKDRAISAIAVDPSNSSHILIGTTVAR
;
A
#
# COMPACT_ATOMS: atom_id res chain seq x y z
N MET A 1 -17.85 47.29 -7.37
CA MET A 1 -16.83 47.23 -6.28
C MET A 1 -15.79 48.32 -6.50
N SER A 2 -15.60 49.22 -5.53
CA SER A 2 -14.69 50.37 -5.65
C SER A 2 -13.21 49.98 -5.66
N ARG A 3 -12.36 50.75 -6.36
CA ARG A 3 -10.90 50.52 -6.50
C ARG A 3 -10.19 50.24 -5.17
N ARG A 4 -10.64 50.85 -4.07
CA ARG A 4 -10.10 50.61 -2.71
C ARG A 4 -10.33 49.18 -2.21
N ARG A 5 -11.47 48.54 -2.52
CA ARG A 5 -11.74 47.16 -2.10
C ARG A 5 -10.90 46.13 -2.85
N ARG A 6 -10.53 46.43 -4.10
CA ARG A 6 -9.61 45.57 -4.89
C ARG A 6 -8.17 45.64 -4.38
N LEU A 7 -7.69 46.84 -4.02
CA LEU A 7 -6.35 47.04 -3.45
C LEU A 7 -6.18 46.35 -2.09
N VAL A 8 -7.18 46.40 -1.21
CA VAL A 8 -7.13 45.72 0.09
C VAL A 8 -7.15 44.20 -0.08
N ALA A 9 -7.97 43.67 -1.01
CA ALA A 9 -7.99 42.23 -1.30
C ALA A 9 -6.65 41.73 -1.88
N SER A 10 -6.01 42.50 -2.77
CA SER A 10 -4.70 42.16 -3.32
C SER A 10 -3.58 42.17 -2.28
N LEU A 11 -3.60 43.11 -1.33
CA LEU A 11 -2.61 43.18 -0.25
C LEU A 11 -2.76 42.04 0.77
N VAL A 12 -4.00 41.66 1.08
CA VAL A 12 -4.28 40.50 1.95
C VAL A 12 -3.87 39.19 1.28
N ALA A 13 -4.15 39.02 -0.02
CA ALA A 13 -3.73 37.85 -0.79
C ALA A 13 -2.19 37.73 -0.89
N LEU A 14 -1.49 38.86 -1.08
CA LEU A 14 -0.02 38.88 -1.10
C LEU A 14 0.57 38.55 0.29
N GLY A 15 -0.03 39.07 1.37
CA GLY A 15 0.38 38.74 2.74
C GLY A 15 0.22 37.26 3.07
N LEU A 16 -0.87 36.63 2.65
CA LEU A 16 -1.11 35.18 2.81
C LEU A 16 -0.11 34.33 2.02
N LEU A 17 0.20 34.70 0.78
CA LEU A 17 1.19 33.99 -0.05
C LEU A 17 2.61 34.05 0.56
N VAL A 18 3.02 35.21 1.06
CA VAL A 18 4.33 35.38 1.71
C VAL A 18 4.40 34.58 3.02
N ALA A 19 3.33 34.56 3.82
CA ALA A 19 3.27 33.77 5.05
C ALA A 19 3.34 32.26 4.78
N THR A 20 2.64 31.76 3.74
CA THR A 20 2.70 30.34 3.35
C THR A 20 4.08 29.93 2.81
N ALA A 21 4.75 30.82 2.06
CA ALA A 21 6.10 30.58 1.56
C ALA A 21 7.13 30.55 2.70
N PHE A 22 7.00 31.43 3.70
CA PHE A 22 7.86 31.41 4.89
C PHE A 22 7.64 30.16 5.75
N ALA A 23 6.39 29.72 5.93
CA ALA A 23 6.10 28.49 6.66
C ALA A 23 6.65 27.25 5.95
N ALA A 24 6.50 27.15 4.62
CA ALA A 24 7.07 26.06 3.83
C ALA A 24 8.61 26.07 3.86
N TYR A 25 9.24 27.24 3.78
CA TYR A 25 10.69 27.41 3.87
C TYR A 25 11.24 27.06 5.27
N ALA A 26 10.54 27.45 6.33
CA ALA A 26 10.92 27.12 7.71
C ALA A 26 10.80 25.62 8.01
N THR A 27 9.78 24.96 7.45
CA THR A 27 9.52 23.52 7.64
C THR A 27 10.55 22.67 6.88
N THR A 28 10.90 23.05 5.65
CA THR A 28 11.96 22.39 4.88
C THR A 28 13.35 22.56 5.52
N ARG A 29 13.68 23.75 6.06
CA ARG A 29 14.93 23.94 6.83
C ARG A 29 14.96 23.14 8.14
N ARG A 30 13.83 22.95 8.83
CA ARG A 30 13.74 22.09 10.02
C ARG A 30 13.95 20.61 9.69
N HIS A 31 13.40 20.12 8.58
CA HIS A 31 13.61 18.74 8.15
C HIS A 31 15.06 18.48 7.71
N SER A 32 15.67 19.41 6.98
CA SER A 32 17.07 19.28 6.57
C SER A 32 18.05 19.39 7.75
N SER A 33 17.77 20.23 8.75
CA SER A 33 18.60 20.31 9.96
C SER A 33 18.51 19.05 10.81
N VAL A 34 17.31 18.49 11.04
CA VAL A 34 17.12 17.26 11.84
C VAL A 34 17.76 16.03 11.18
N GLN A 35 17.67 15.91 9.86
CA GLN A 35 18.29 14.81 9.13
C GLN A 35 19.82 14.91 9.10
N THR A 36 20.35 16.14 9.05
CA THR A 36 21.80 16.41 9.14
C THR A 36 22.33 16.17 10.56
N GLU A 37 21.60 16.57 11.59
CA GLU A 37 21.93 16.33 13.00
C GLU A 37 21.96 14.82 13.33
N ARG A 38 20.95 14.07 12.85
CA ARG A 38 20.87 12.60 13.03
C ARG A 38 22.00 11.87 12.31
N MET A 39 22.34 12.28 11.08
CA MET A 39 23.47 11.71 10.35
C MET A 39 24.82 12.07 10.99
N ARG A 40 24.96 13.28 11.55
CA ARG A 40 26.15 13.70 12.29
C ARG A 40 26.31 12.90 13.58
N LEU A 41 25.24 12.71 14.35
CA LEU A 41 25.23 11.90 15.57
C LEU A 41 25.52 10.43 15.28
N ALA A 42 24.91 9.85 14.23
CA ALA A 42 25.20 8.48 13.81
C ALA A 42 26.67 8.30 13.39
N ARG A 43 27.24 9.27 12.68
CA ARG A 43 28.68 9.27 12.31
C ARG A 43 29.60 9.49 13.50
N GLN A 44 29.21 10.29 14.49
CA GLN A 44 29.97 10.44 15.74
C GLN A 44 29.95 9.16 16.57
N LEU A 45 28.80 8.47 16.67
CA LEU A 45 28.66 7.18 17.37
C LEU A 45 29.45 6.06 16.70
N LEU A 46 29.49 6.04 15.37
CA LEU A 46 30.31 5.08 14.61
C LEU A 46 31.82 5.34 14.71
N LYS A 47 32.23 6.58 14.98
CA LYS A 47 33.65 6.98 15.09
C LYS A 47 34.20 6.93 16.51
N SER A 48 33.37 7.05 17.54
CA SER A 48 33.80 7.09 18.94
C SER A 48 34.14 5.72 19.51
N GLY A 49 33.95 4.63 18.75
CA GLY A 49 34.07 3.27 19.28
C GLY A 49 33.11 2.97 20.43
N ALA A 50 32.11 3.83 20.64
CA ALA A 50 31.14 3.68 21.70
C ALA A 50 30.25 2.46 21.40
N THR A 51 30.38 1.42 22.22
CA THR A 51 29.37 0.37 22.31
C THR A 51 28.04 1.03 22.70
N PRO A 52 26.97 0.90 21.89
CA PRO A 52 25.65 1.38 22.24
C PRO A 52 25.26 0.80 23.61
N GLY A 53 24.77 1.68 24.48
CA GLY A 53 24.60 1.43 25.90
C GLY A 53 23.92 0.09 26.22
N ARG A 54 24.57 -0.65 27.13
CA ARG A 54 24.00 -1.64 28.05
C ARG A 54 22.62 -2.17 27.63
N PHE A 55 22.59 -2.99 26.58
CA PHE A 55 21.69 -4.14 26.61
C PHE A 55 22.22 -5.01 27.73
N ASP A 56 21.39 -5.25 28.75
CA ASP A 56 21.78 -6.14 29.83
C ASP A 56 22.22 -7.49 29.25
N LYS A 57 23.17 -8.08 29.96
CA LYS A 57 24.08 -9.14 29.54
C LYS A 57 23.40 -10.23 28.69
N ILE A 58 24.08 -10.61 27.61
CA ILE A 58 23.90 -11.89 26.93
C ILE A 58 24.20 -12.99 27.97
N GLY A 59 23.15 -13.53 28.58
CA GLY A 59 23.18 -14.72 29.42
C GLY A 59 22.71 -15.92 28.61
N ASN A 60 23.47 -17.01 28.67
CA ASN A 60 23.01 -18.30 28.18
C ASN A 60 21.77 -18.72 28.99
N GLY A 61 20.63 -18.85 28.32
CA GLY A 61 19.39 -19.39 28.89
C GLY A 61 18.39 -18.33 29.34
N GLU A 62 17.13 -18.52 28.90
CA GLU A 62 15.88 -18.02 29.51
C GLU A 62 16.02 -17.01 30.67
N ALA A 63 16.09 -15.72 30.37
CA ALA A 63 15.69 -14.64 31.28
C ALA A 63 15.85 -13.28 30.56
N ASP A 64 14.73 -12.76 30.05
CA ASP A 64 14.36 -11.34 29.98
C ASP A 64 13.18 -11.14 28.99
N ARG A 65 12.25 -12.10 28.96
CA ARG A 65 10.89 -11.83 28.48
C ARG A 65 10.21 -10.92 29.51
N GLY A 66 10.32 -9.61 29.35
CA GLY A 66 9.45 -8.64 30.01
C GLY A 66 7.97 -8.73 29.57
N GLY A 67 7.46 -9.94 29.31
CA GLY A 67 6.14 -10.17 28.71
C GLY A 67 5.80 -11.65 28.56
N ALA A 68 5.03 -12.15 29.53
CA ALA A 68 4.01 -13.22 29.51
C ALA A 68 3.91 -13.75 30.95
N LYS A 69 2.80 -13.46 31.66
CA LYS A 69 2.63 -13.88 33.07
C LYS A 69 1.94 -15.23 33.23
N ASP A 70 1.60 -15.87 32.13
CA ASP A 70 0.86 -17.12 32.09
C ASP A 70 1.12 -17.89 30.78
N PRO A 71 0.88 -19.21 30.76
CA PRO A 71 1.16 -20.07 29.60
C PRO A 71 0.39 -19.69 28.33
N PHE A 72 -0.79 -19.07 28.46
CA PHE A 72 -1.59 -18.65 27.30
C PHE A 72 -0.97 -17.44 26.60
N THR A 73 -0.44 -16.50 27.37
CA THR A 73 0.29 -15.34 26.83
C THR A 73 1.59 -15.76 26.12
N GLU A 74 2.29 -16.76 26.63
CA GLU A 74 3.49 -17.31 25.99
C GLU A 74 3.18 -18.03 24.66
N ASP A 75 2.12 -18.84 24.64
CA ASP A 75 1.65 -19.52 23.43
C ASP A 75 1.12 -18.51 22.37
N TYR A 76 0.51 -17.40 22.81
CA TYR A 76 0.16 -16.28 21.94
C TYR A 76 1.40 -15.56 21.38
N SER A 77 2.40 -15.24 22.20
CA SER A 77 3.64 -14.59 21.77
C SER A 77 4.48 -15.45 20.82
N ASN A 78 4.47 -16.77 20.99
CA ASN A 78 5.13 -17.71 20.08
C ASN A 78 4.44 -17.81 18.71
N ARG A 79 3.13 -17.49 18.64
CA ARG A 79 2.33 -17.47 17.40
C ARG A 79 2.17 -16.08 16.78
N ALA A 80 2.45 -15.03 17.54
CA ALA A 80 2.33 -13.65 17.07
C ALA A 80 3.46 -13.32 16.09
N PHE A 81 3.14 -13.38 14.80
CA PHE A 81 4.02 -12.91 13.73
C PHE A 81 3.66 -11.47 13.31
N PRO A 82 4.64 -10.57 13.12
CA PRO A 82 6.03 -10.75 13.54
C PRO A 82 6.15 -10.61 15.07
N ASN A 83 7.17 -11.28 15.62
CA ASN A 83 7.60 -11.15 17.02
C ASN A 83 7.59 -9.67 17.43
N SER A 84 7.18 -9.35 18.67
CA SER A 84 7.03 -7.95 19.11
C SER A 84 8.33 -7.16 19.08
N THR A 85 9.47 -7.85 18.92
CA THR A 85 10.80 -7.28 18.69
C THR A 85 11.50 -8.02 17.55
N ILE A 86 12.23 -7.26 16.72
CA ILE A 86 13.17 -7.79 15.74
C ILE A 86 14.54 -7.81 16.41
N ASP A 87 15.16 -8.98 16.54
CA ASP A 87 16.48 -9.09 17.17
C ASP A 87 17.54 -8.29 16.38
N PHE A 88 18.55 -7.77 17.07
CA PHE A 88 19.68 -7.08 16.47
C PHE A 88 20.39 -7.96 15.44
N ALA A 89 20.54 -9.27 15.71
CA ALA A 89 21.13 -10.18 14.74
C ALA A 89 20.29 -10.30 13.46
N GLN A 90 18.96 -10.39 13.60
CA GLN A 90 18.03 -10.39 12.45
C GLN A 90 18.07 -9.06 11.69
N THR A 91 18.19 -7.94 12.40
CA THR A 91 18.36 -6.61 11.79
C THR A 91 19.67 -6.52 11.00
N GLN A 92 20.79 -6.97 11.57
CA GLN A 92 22.08 -7.02 10.88
C GLN A 92 22.04 -7.96 9.68
N GLN A 93 21.33 -9.08 9.79
CA GLN A 93 21.15 -10.04 8.70
C GLN A 93 20.31 -9.44 7.57
N SER A 94 19.19 -8.78 7.89
CA SER A 94 18.37 -8.03 6.92
C SER A 94 19.18 -6.96 6.19
N ILE A 95 20.03 -6.20 6.89
CA ILE A 95 20.93 -5.22 6.26
C ILE A 95 21.92 -5.90 5.30
N LYS A 96 22.47 -7.05 5.68
CA LYS A 96 23.38 -7.82 4.80
C LYS A 96 22.64 -8.34 3.58
N ASP A 97 21.42 -8.85 3.75
CA ASP A 97 20.61 -9.41 2.67
C ASP A 97 20.09 -8.32 1.73
N ALA A 98 19.64 -7.18 2.25
CA ALA A 98 19.33 -5.99 1.44
C ALA A 98 20.55 -5.53 0.62
N LYS A 99 21.75 -5.50 1.22
CA LYS A 99 22.99 -5.19 0.50
C LYS A 99 23.33 -6.25 -0.55
N LYS A 100 23.06 -7.53 -0.30
CA LYS A 100 23.24 -8.60 -1.29
C LYS A 100 22.27 -8.42 -2.45
N ILE A 101 20.98 -8.14 -2.19
CA ILE A 101 19.96 -7.87 -3.20
C ILE A 101 20.36 -6.67 -4.05
N LEU A 102 20.79 -5.57 -3.43
CA LEU A 102 21.23 -4.37 -4.15
C LEU A 102 22.51 -4.59 -4.98
N LYS A 103 23.41 -5.49 -4.53
CA LYS A 103 24.60 -5.92 -5.29
C LYS A 103 24.25 -6.89 -6.41
N HIS A 104 23.20 -7.69 -6.23
CA HIS A 104 22.56 -8.49 -7.26
C HIS A 104 21.47 -7.65 -7.95
N SER A 105 21.81 -6.45 -8.46
CA SER A 105 21.02 -5.81 -9.52
C SER A 105 21.11 -6.63 -10.83
N GLY A 106 20.93 -7.94 -10.71
CA GLY A 106 21.02 -8.99 -11.69
C GLY A 106 19.63 -9.32 -12.15
N THR A 107 19.13 -8.49 -13.03
CA THR A 107 18.80 -8.87 -14.41
C THR A 107 18.59 -7.52 -15.09
N LYS A 108 19.42 -7.18 -16.08
CA LYS A 108 19.01 -6.17 -17.04
C LYS A 108 17.77 -6.74 -17.69
N PHE A 109 16.59 -6.25 -17.33
CA PHE A 109 15.38 -6.62 -18.02
C PHE A 109 15.64 -6.40 -19.51
N PRO A 110 15.37 -7.38 -20.38
CA PRO A 110 15.72 -7.29 -21.80
C PRO A 110 15.02 -6.10 -22.48
N LYS A 111 13.98 -5.54 -21.84
CA LYS A 111 13.23 -4.38 -22.29
C LYS A 111 13.11 -3.34 -21.18
N PRO A 112 13.06 -2.04 -21.52
CA PRO A 112 12.71 -0.98 -20.57
C PRO A 112 11.29 -1.18 -20.03
N TRP A 113 10.99 -0.58 -18.87
CA TRP A 113 9.63 -0.52 -18.34
C TRP A 113 8.74 0.27 -19.31
N GLU A 114 7.60 -0.32 -19.65
CA GLU A 114 6.59 0.26 -20.52
C GLU A 114 5.29 0.45 -19.75
N ALA A 115 4.65 1.61 -19.95
CA ALA A 115 3.35 1.89 -19.37
C ALA A 115 2.27 1.20 -20.21
N ILE A 116 1.62 0.18 -19.66
CA ILE A 116 0.61 -0.61 -20.35
C ILE A 116 -0.84 -0.23 -19.99
N GLY A 117 -1.05 0.81 -19.18
CA GLY A 117 -2.36 1.23 -18.65
C GLY A 117 -2.63 0.72 -17.22
N PRO A 118 -3.88 0.85 -16.70
CA PRO A 118 -5.06 1.41 -17.36
C PRO A 118 -5.05 2.95 -17.45
N ASN A 119 -5.36 3.49 -18.64
CA ASN A 119 -5.41 4.94 -18.93
C ASN A 119 -6.73 5.38 -19.60
N THR A 120 -7.82 4.62 -19.42
CA THR A 120 -9.05 4.77 -20.22
C THR A 120 -10.17 5.55 -19.52
N LEU A 121 -10.06 5.88 -18.23
CA LEU A 121 -11.05 6.72 -17.54
C LEU A 121 -10.81 8.19 -17.88
N ASN A 122 -11.70 8.81 -18.67
CA ASN A 122 -11.84 10.27 -18.64
C ASN A 122 -12.57 10.63 -17.35
N VAL A 123 -11.84 10.91 -16.28
CA VAL A 123 -12.47 11.54 -15.12
C VAL A 123 -12.70 13.01 -15.44
N ASP A 124 -13.96 13.46 -15.30
CA ASP A 124 -14.30 14.88 -15.42
C ASP A 124 -13.42 15.67 -14.43
N THR A 125 -13.13 16.92 -14.80
CA THR A 125 -12.48 17.97 -14.01
C THR A 125 -12.81 17.91 -12.52
N LEU A 126 -14.10 17.69 -12.18
CA LEU A 126 -14.60 17.60 -10.80
C LEU A 126 -14.19 16.34 -10.03
N GLY A 127 -13.85 15.26 -10.75
CA GLY A 127 -13.33 14.01 -10.18
C GLY A 127 -11.81 13.99 -10.03
N THR A 128 -11.11 15.01 -10.52
CA THR A 128 -9.66 15.13 -10.30
C THR A 128 -9.40 15.80 -8.95
N GLN A 129 -8.60 15.16 -8.08
CA GLN A 129 -8.22 15.73 -6.77
C GLN A 129 -7.50 17.09 -6.87
N THR A 130 -7.07 17.46 -8.08
CA THR A 130 -6.35 18.70 -8.39
C THR A 130 -7.23 19.79 -9.00
N PHE A 131 -8.55 19.58 -9.20
CA PHE A 131 -9.43 20.49 -9.96
C PHE A 131 -8.78 20.97 -11.27
N GLY A 132 -7.93 20.11 -11.85
CA GLY A 132 -7.10 20.40 -13.01
C GLY A 132 -7.76 19.91 -14.29
N PRO A 133 -7.06 19.96 -15.43
CA PRO A 133 -7.55 19.36 -16.66
C PRO A 133 -7.97 17.90 -16.41
N PRO A 134 -9.03 17.40 -17.08
CA PRO A 134 -9.43 15.99 -17.02
C PRO A 134 -8.21 15.09 -17.12
N THR A 135 -8.01 14.23 -16.12
CA THR A 135 -6.91 13.26 -16.15
C THR A 135 -7.45 11.95 -16.70
N GLN A 136 -6.62 11.25 -17.46
CA GLN A 136 -6.95 9.94 -18.03
C GLN A 136 -6.52 8.77 -17.12
N TRP A 137 -6.23 9.04 -15.85
CA TRP A 137 -5.49 8.11 -15.00
C TRP A 137 -6.47 7.34 -14.11
N SER A 138 -6.35 6.02 -14.10
CA SER A 138 -7.11 5.11 -13.23
C SER A 138 -6.73 5.22 -11.74
N GLY A 139 -5.71 6.01 -11.39
CA GLY A 139 -5.22 6.18 -10.02
C GLY A 139 -3.94 5.40 -9.73
N ARG A 140 -3.40 5.55 -8.51
CA ARG A 140 -2.23 4.80 -8.04
C ARG A 140 -2.58 3.32 -7.92
N ILE A 141 -1.86 2.45 -8.62
CA ILE A 141 -2.04 1.01 -8.49
C ILE A 141 -1.52 0.53 -7.13
N SER A 142 -2.40 -0.07 -6.34
CA SER A 142 -2.15 -0.58 -4.99
C SER A 142 -2.19 -2.11 -4.93
N ALA A 143 -2.86 -2.76 -5.89
CA ALA A 143 -2.98 -4.21 -5.95
C ALA A 143 -2.83 -4.73 -7.38
N LEU A 144 -2.28 -5.93 -7.53
CA LEU A 144 -2.12 -6.64 -8.80
C LEU A 144 -2.36 -8.13 -8.57
N ALA A 145 -3.12 -8.76 -9.45
CA ALA A 145 -3.23 -10.21 -9.53
C ALA A 145 -3.07 -10.66 -10.99
N VAL A 146 -2.22 -11.66 -11.21
CA VAL A 146 -1.96 -12.24 -12.53
C VAL A 146 -2.60 -13.62 -12.57
N ASP A 147 -3.39 -13.88 -13.62
CA ASP A 147 -3.97 -15.21 -13.83
C ASP A 147 -2.86 -16.27 -13.94
N PRO A 148 -2.91 -17.37 -13.17
CA PRO A 148 -1.92 -18.44 -13.27
C PRO A 148 -1.78 -19.05 -14.67
N LYS A 149 -2.78 -18.88 -15.54
CA LYS A 149 -2.77 -19.34 -16.94
C LYS A 149 -2.24 -18.30 -17.94
N CYS A 150 -1.84 -17.11 -17.46
CA CYS A 150 -1.28 -16.06 -18.29
C CYS A 150 -0.09 -16.58 -19.10
N ASN A 151 -0.14 -16.34 -20.40
CA ASN A 151 0.92 -16.64 -21.37
C ASN A 151 0.92 -15.57 -22.47
N GLU A 152 1.87 -15.64 -23.40
CA GLU A 152 2.05 -14.63 -24.45
C GLU A 152 0.82 -14.44 -25.36
N SER A 153 0.00 -15.48 -25.55
CA SER A 153 -1.20 -15.42 -26.40
C SER A 153 -2.45 -14.96 -25.66
N SER A 154 -2.51 -15.16 -24.34
CA SER A 154 -3.63 -14.77 -23.48
C SER A 154 -3.13 -14.52 -22.07
N CYS A 155 -3.18 -13.26 -21.63
CA CYS A 155 -2.76 -12.88 -20.29
C CYS A 155 -3.82 -12.01 -19.65
N ARG A 156 -4.55 -12.61 -18.72
CA ARG A 156 -5.52 -11.91 -17.89
C ARG A 156 -4.86 -11.42 -16.61
N ILE A 157 -5.01 -10.14 -16.33
CA ILE A 157 -4.55 -9.53 -15.08
C ILE A 157 -5.63 -8.62 -14.52
N TYR A 158 -5.56 -8.41 -13.21
CA TYR A 158 -6.40 -7.51 -12.46
C TYR A 158 -5.52 -6.52 -11.73
N VAL A 159 -5.88 -5.23 -11.77
CA VAL A 159 -5.24 -4.21 -10.94
C VAL A 159 -6.28 -3.48 -10.12
N GLY A 160 -5.90 -3.14 -8.89
CA GLY A 160 -6.68 -2.32 -7.98
C GLY A 160 -6.02 -0.97 -7.84
N ALA A 161 -6.80 0.10 -7.94
CA ALA A 161 -6.33 1.44 -7.71
C ALA A 161 -6.74 1.93 -6.31
N ALA A 162 -5.92 2.83 -5.75
CA ALA A 162 -6.15 3.44 -4.44
C ALA A 162 -7.49 4.17 -4.33
N GLY A 163 -8.00 4.74 -5.44
CA GLY A 163 -9.27 5.46 -5.50
C GLY A 163 -9.97 5.38 -6.86
N GLY A 164 -9.57 4.44 -7.73
CA GLY A 164 -10.12 4.29 -9.09
C GLY A 164 -10.64 2.90 -9.41
N GLY A 165 -10.91 2.10 -8.38
CA GLY A 165 -11.61 0.82 -8.49
C GLY A 165 -10.74 -0.33 -9.02
N VAL A 166 -11.43 -1.35 -9.54
CA VAL A 166 -10.81 -2.58 -10.03
C VAL A 166 -10.86 -2.61 -11.54
N TRP A 167 -9.73 -2.98 -12.15
CA TRP A 167 -9.53 -3.02 -13.59
C TRP A 167 -9.09 -4.40 -14.03
N ARG A 168 -9.56 -4.82 -15.20
CA ARG A 168 -9.20 -6.08 -15.85
C ARG A 168 -8.62 -5.82 -17.24
N SER A 169 -7.55 -6.52 -17.57
CA SER A 169 -7.11 -6.75 -18.95
C SER A 169 -7.13 -8.25 -19.23
N THR A 170 -7.55 -8.65 -20.43
CA THR A 170 -7.50 -10.05 -20.90
C THR A 170 -6.35 -10.31 -21.86
N ASN A 171 -5.61 -9.26 -22.23
CA ASN A 171 -4.54 -9.26 -23.22
C ASN A 171 -3.36 -8.38 -22.75
N ALA A 172 -2.98 -8.49 -21.47
CA ALA A 172 -2.00 -7.62 -20.82
C ALA A 172 -0.60 -7.62 -21.46
N LEU A 173 -0.25 -8.69 -22.19
CA LEU A 173 1.03 -8.83 -22.89
C LEU A 173 0.95 -8.48 -24.38
N ALA A 174 -0.21 -8.06 -24.89
CA ALA A 174 -0.34 -7.59 -26.27
C ALA A 174 0.33 -6.22 -26.44
N ALA A 175 0.65 -5.84 -27.69
CA ALA A 175 1.23 -4.53 -27.99
C ALA A 175 0.34 -3.35 -27.57
N ASN A 176 -0.98 -3.55 -27.54
CA ASN A 176 -1.95 -2.57 -27.04
C ASN A 176 -2.94 -3.28 -26.10
N PRO A 177 -2.64 -3.36 -24.80
CA PRO A 177 -3.53 -3.98 -23.83
C PRO A 177 -4.85 -3.21 -23.67
N GLY A 178 -5.96 -3.94 -23.72
CA GLY A 178 -7.28 -3.40 -23.42
C GLY A 178 -7.56 -3.48 -21.92
N TRP A 179 -8.19 -2.44 -21.38
CA TRP A 179 -8.57 -2.37 -19.97
C TRP A 179 -10.04 -2.03 -19.78
N THR A 180 -10.68 -2.72 -18.84
CA THR A 180 -12.07 -2.51 -18.47
C THR A 180 -12.15 -2.31 -16.96
N GLN A 181 -12.83 -1.26 -16.51
CA GLN A 181 -13.20 -1.10 -15.11
C GLN A 181 -14.34 -2.07 -14.80
N ILE A 182 -14.19 -2.85 -13.73
CA ILE A 182 -15.09 -3.96 -13.42
C ILE A 182 -15.68 -3.89 -12.00
N SER A 183 -15.37 -2.84 -11.24
CA SER A 183 -15.90 -2.65 -9.87
C SER A 183 -17.36 -2.16 -9.82
N ASP A 184 -17.85 -1.50 -10.88
CA ASP A 184 -19.14 -0.79 -10.87
C ASP A 184 -20.34 -1.71 -10.64
N ASN A 185 -20.21 -2.99 -10.99
CA ASN A 185 -21.25 -4.01 -10.83
C ASN A 185 -21.20 -4.71 -9.47
N GLY A 186 -21.13 -3.94 -8.38
CA GLY A 186 -21.39 -4.45 -7.03
C GLY A 186 -20.36 -4.12 -5.95
N ILE A 187 -19.23 -3.47 -6.27
CA ILE A 187 -18.31 -2.95 -5.25
C ILE A 187 -18.63 -1.46 -5.04
N PRO A 188 -19.18 -1.04 -3.88
CA PRO A 188 -19.57 0.34 -3.62
C PRO A 188 -18.40 1.23 -3.15
N SER A 189 -17.15 0.84 -3.46
CA SER A 189 -15.95 1.58 -3.11
C SER A 189 -14.94 1.54 -4.25
N ASN A 190 -14.34 2.68 -4.55
CA ASN A 190 -13.24 2.79 -5.51
C ASN A 190 -11.87 2.57 -4.86
N SER A 191 -11.83 2.39 -3.55
CA SER A 191 -10.58 2.17 -2.83
C SER A 191 -10.28 0.70 -2.71
N VAL A 192 -9.17 0.27 -3.33
CA VAL A 192 -8.76 -1.13 -3.38
C VAL A 192 -7.43 -1.30 -2.64
N GLY A 193 -7.39 -2.25 -1.69
CA GLY A 193 -6.20 -2.58 -0.91
C GLY A 193 -5.55 -3.89 -1.31
N SER A 194 -6.33 -4.84 -1.83
CA SER A 194 -5.83 -6.14 -2.23
C SER A 194 -6.73 -6.82 -3.26
N ILE A 195 -6.12 -7.66 -4.11
CA ILE A 195 -6.81 -8.50 -5.07
C ILE A 195 -6.17 -9.89 -5.03
N LEU A 196 -6.98 -10.94 -5.02
CA LEU A 196 -6.54 -12.32 -5.10
C LEU A 196 -7.41 -13.08 -6.09
N ILE A 197 -6.79 -13.80 -7.03
CA ILE A 197 -7.46 -14.86 -7.78
C ILE A 197 -7.39 -16.12 -6.92
N ASP A 198 -8.53 -16.77 -6.70
CA ASP A 198 -8.60 -17.97 -5.88
C ASP A 198 -7.74 -19.09 -6.49
N PRO A 199 -6.65 -19.52 -5.82
CA PRO A 199 -5.76 -20.55 -6.36
C PRO A 199 -6.41 -21.93 -6.40
N THR A 200 -7.52 -22.13 -5.68
CA THR A 200 -8.27 -23.39 -5.64
C THR A 200 -9.33 -23.50 -6.73
N ASP A 201 -9.65 -22.41 -7.43
CA ASP A 201 -10.57 -22.41 -8.56
C ASP A 201 -9.81 -22.65 -9.88
N PRO A 202 -9.91 -23.85 -10.48
CA PRO A 202 -9.20 -24.17 -11.71
C PRO A 202 -9.69 -23.35 -12.91
N SER A 203 -10.87 -22.71 -12.84
CA SER A 203 -11.33 -21.81 -13.90
C SER A 203 -10.61 -20.45 -13.86
N GLY A 204 -10.08 -20.07 -12.70
CA GLY A 204 -9.51 -18.75 -12.42
C GLY A 204 -10.54 -17.62 -12.44
N LYS A 205 -11.84 -17.91 -12.30
CA LYS A 205 -12.91 -16.90 -12.33
C LYS A 205 -13.30 -16.39 -10.96
N THR A 206 -12.95 -17.14 -9.91
CA THR A 206 -13.17 -16.73 -8.53
C THR A 206 -12.10 -15.73 -8.10
N ILE A 207 -12.55 -14.53 -7.73
CA ILE A 207 -11.68 -13.41 -7.40
C ILE A 207 -12.19 -12.77 -6.13
N TYR A 208 -11.26 -12.39 -5.25
CA TYR A 208 -11.52 -11.64 -4.04
C TYR A 208 -10.89 -10.26 -4.13
N VAL A 209 -11.64 -9.24 -3.75
CA VAL A 209 -11.19 -7.84 -3.69
C VAL A 209 -11.38 -7.33 -2.27
N GLY A 210 -10.28 -6.94 -1.65
CA GLY A 210 -10.24 -6.27 -0.36
C GLY A 210 -10.32 -4.77 -0.58
N THR A 211 -11.34 -4.13 -0.03
CA THR A 211 -11.54 -2.68 -0.17
C THR A 211 -10.80 -1.89 0.90
N GLY A 212 -10.53 -0.62 0.60
CA GLY A 212 -9.78 0.34 1.43
C GLY A 212 -8.28 0.30 1.19
N GLU A 213 -7.61 1.45 1.29
CA GLU A 213 -6.17 1.59 1.00
C GLU A 213 -5.34 1.69 2.28
N GLY A 214 -4.35 0.79 2.40
CA GLY A 214 -3.57 0.57 3.63
C GLY A 214 -2.15 1.13 3.65
N ASN A 215 -1.72 1.90 2.64
CA ASN A 215 -0.36 2.40 2.47
C ASN A 215 -0.04 3.64 3.33
N GLY A 216 -1.01 4.17 4.07
CA GLY A 216 -0.84 5.29 4.99
C GLY A 216 -0.62 6.65 4.34
N ALA A 217 -1.07 6.83 3.09
CA ALA A 217 -1.07 8.14 2.45
C ALA A 217 -2.27 8.96 2.94
N SER A 218 -2.20 10.29 2.80
CA SER A 218 -3.25 11.20 3.29
C SER A 218 -4.54 11.16 2.47
N ASP A 219 -4.49 10.52 1.29
CA ASP A 219 -5.58 10.36 0.34
C ASP A 219 -6.20 8.96 0.43
N ASN A 220 -5.95 8.21 1.51
CA ASN A 220 -6.47 6.86 1.64
C ASN A 220 -7.93 6.87 2.08
N GLU A 221 -8.76 6.08 1.39
CA GLU A 221 -10.12 5.83 1.84
C GLU A 221 -10.26 4.48 2.55
N ALA A 222 -11.17 4.44 3.51
CA ALA A 222 -11.53 3.21 4.20
C ALA A 222 -12.31 2.25 3.30
N GLY A 223 -12.20 0.97 3.63
CA GLY A 223 -12.91 -0.12 2.97
C GLY A 223 -14.31 -0.35 3.49
N VAL A 224 -15.03 -1.18 2.74
CA VAL A 224 -16.42 -1.59 2.95
C VAL A 224 -16.58 -3.11 2.86
N GLY A 225 -15.51 -3.87 3.15
CA GLY A 225 -15.52 -5.33 3.19
C GLY A 225 -14.73 -6.02 2.09
N LEU A 226 -14.83 -7.36 2.10
CA LEU A 226 -14.27 -8.26 1.11
C LEU A 226 -15.36 -8.57 0.08
N TYR A 227 -15.08 -8.40 -1.20
CA TYR A 227 -16.00 -8.71 -2.29
C TYR A 227 -15.50 -9.91 -3.05
N LYS A 228 -16.44 -10.77 -3.48
CA LYS A 228 -16.18 -11.97 -4.26
C LYS A 228 -16.88 -11.87 -5.60
N SER A 229 -16.17 -12.25 -6.66
CA SER A 229 -16.73 -12.59 -7.96
C SER A 229 -16.51 -14.08 -8.23
N THR A 230 -17.40 -14.70 -9.02
CA THR A 230 -17.25 -16.07 -9.52
C THR A 230 -17.32 -16.16 -11.05
N ASP A 231 -17.46 -15.01 -11.72
CA ASP A 231 -17.61 -14.88 -13.16
C ASP A 231 -16.43 -14.12 -13.81
N GLY A 232 -15.31 -13.98 -13.09
CA GLY A 232 -14.12 -13.30 -13.60
C GLY A 232 -14.18 -11.77 -13.45
N GLY A 233 -15.04 -11.28 -12.57
CA GLY A 233 -15.17 -9.88 -12.18
C GLY A 233 -16.35 -9.15 -12.83
N ASP A 234 -17.26 -9.86 -13.51
CA ASP A 234 -18.39 -9.22 -14.17
C ASP A 234 -19.49 -8.81 -13.16
N THR A 235 -19.64 -9.59 -12.07
CA THR A 235 -20.47 -9.26 -10.92
C THR A 235 -19.76 -9.52 -9.59
N TRP A 236 -20.11 -8.73 -8.57
CA TRP A 236 -19.53 -8.81 -7.23
C TRP A 236 -20.58 -8.94 -6.14
N ALA A 237 -20.27 -9.77 -5.14
CA ALA A 237 -21.07 -9.90 -3.93
C ALA A 237 -20.18 -9.67 -2.69
N LEU A 238 -20.74 -8.99 -1.68
CA LEU A 238 -20.10 -8.86 -0.38
C LEU A 238 -19.97 -10.23 0.28
N VAL A 239 -18.77 -10.58 0.76
CA VAL A 239 -18.56 -11.78 1.57
C VAL A 239 -19.20 -11.55 2.95
N PRO A 240 -20.15 -12.39 3.38
CA PRO A 240 -20.86 -12.20 4.65
C PRO A 240 -19.91 -12.04 5.85
N GLY A 241 -20.21 -11.10 6.74
CA GLY A 241 -19.40 -10.81 7.93
C GLY A 241 -18.12 -9.99 7.67
N SER A 242 -17.68 -9.83 6.43
CA SER A 242 -16.46 -9.07 6.12
C SER A 242 -16.59 -7.56 6.37
N PHE A 243 -17.79 -6.99 6.20
CA PHE A 243 -18.03 -5.56 6.44
C PHE A 243 -17.75 -5.17 7.90
N SER A 244 -18.21 -5.94 8.88
CA SER A 244 -18.04 -5.61 10.30
C SER A 244 -16.58 -5.56 10.76
N VAL A 245 -15.71 -6.34 10.12
CA VAL A 245 -14.26 -6.39 10.45
C VAL A 245 -13.43 -5.42 9.59
N ALA A 246 -13.97 -4.95 8.48
CA ALA A 246 -13.31 -4.02 7.56
C ALA A 246 -13.84 -2.59 7.66
N LYS A 247 -14.90 -2.34 8.44
CA LYS A 247 -15.44 -1.00 8.66
C LYS A 247 -14.34 -0.08 9.19
N ASP A 248 -14.18 1.07 8.54
CA ASP A 248 -13.15 2.08 8.86
C ASP A 248 -11.70 1.54 8.78
N ARG A 249 -11.51 0.43 8.03
CA ARG A 249 -10.22 -0.25 7.85
C ARG A 249 -9.98 -0.56 6.38
N ALA A 250 -8.73 -0.86 6.04
CA ALA A 250 -8.35 -1.36 4.72
C ALA A 250 -8.08 -2.86 4.81
N ILE A 251 -8.50 -3.63 3.80
CA ILE A 251 -8.08 -5.02 3.61
C ILE A 251 -6.86 -5.04 2.70
N SER A 252 -5.67 -5.13 3.28
CA SER A 252 -4.39 -5.06 2.56
C SER A 252 -3.81 -6.43 2.17
N ALA A 253 -4.38 -7.52 2.67
CA ALA A 253 -3.98 -8.88 2.31
C ALA A 253 -5.16 -9.84 2.33
N ILE A 254 -5.15 -10.80 1.42
CA ILE A 254 -6.13 -11.90 1.33
C ILE A 254 -5.34 -13.19 1.11
N ALA A 255 -5.71 -14.26 1.80
CA ALA A 255 -5.24 -15.61 1.53
C ALA A 255 -6.41 -16.59 1.57
N VAL A 256 -6.41 -17.54 0.64
CA VAL A 256 -7.34 -18.69 0.62
C VAL A 256 -6.56 -19.92 1.07
N ASP A 257 -7.15 -20.70 1.97
CA ASP A 257 -6.59 -21.99 2.37
C ASP A 257 -6.61 -22.97 1.17
N PRO A 258 -5.45 -23.47 0.72
CA PRO A 258 -5.38 -24.35 -0.45
C PRO A 258 -6.07 -25.70 -0.23
N SER A 259 -6.29 -26.10 1.03
CA SER A 259 -6.99 -27.33 1.39
C SER A 259 -8.49 -27.15 1.58
N ASN A 260 -8.96 -25.91 1.71
CA ASN A 260 -10.37 -25.57 1.93
C ASN A 260 -10.70 -24.18 1.38
N SER A 261 -11.30 -24.13 0.19
CA SER A 261 -11.67 -22.87 -0.48
C SER A 261 -12.70 -22.01 0.25
N SER A 262 -13.36 -22.54 1.30
CA SER A 262 -14.27 -21.78 2.16
C SER A 262 -13.56 -21.12 3.36
N HIS A 263 -12.29 -21.42 3.57
CA HIS A 263 -11.49 -20.84 4.64
C HIS A 263 -10.59 -19.73 4.06
N ILE A 264 -10.91 -18.48 4.44
CA ILE A 264 -10.29 -17.27 3.88
C ILE A 264 -9.77 -16.43 5.04
N LEU A 265 -8.52 -15.99 4.94
CA LEU A 265 -7.90 -15.05 5.86
C LEU A 265 -7.80 -13.68 5.22
N ILE A 266 -8.07 -12.64 5.99
CA ILE A 266 -7.88 -11.24 5.59
C ILE A 266 -6.98 -10.51 6.58
N GLY A 267 -6.00 -9.78 6.05
CA GLY A 267 -5.18 -8.85 6.80
C GLY A 267 -5.80 -7.46 6.75
N THR A 268 -6.09 -6.87 7.92
CA THR A 268 -6.67 -5.52 7.99
C THR A 268 -5.70 -4.53 8.62
N THR A 269 -5.69 -3.31 8.10
CA THR A 269 -4.91 -2.18 8.64
C THR A 269 -5.79 -0.96 8.81
N VAL A 270 -5.26 0.06 9.50
CA VAL A 270 -5.93 1.35 9.64
C VAL A 270 -5.86 2.07 8.31
N ALA A 271 -7.02 2.44 7.75
CA ALA A 271 -7.10 3.46 6.70
C ALA A 271 -7.01 4.83 7.39
N ARG A 272 -6.13 5.72 6.92
CA ARG A 272 -5.86 7.02 7.55
C ARG A 272 -6.26 8.18 6.67
#